data_AF-A0A9D8EG92-F1
#
_entry.id   AF-A0A9D8EG92-F1
#
_cell.length_a   1.000
_cell.length_b   1.000
_cell.length_c   1.000
_cell.angle_alpha   90.00
_cell.angle_beta   90.00
_cell.angle_gamma   90.00
#
_symmetry.space_group_name_H-M   'P 1'
#
loop_
_entity.id
_entity.type
_entity.pdbx_description
1 polymer ?
#
loop_
_entity_poly.entity_id
_entity_poly.type
_entity_poly.pdbx_seq_one_letter_code
_entity_poly.pdbx_strand_id
1 'polypeptide(L)'
;MSGSQKINRSAIQIQAEVLSNKKVGPYHHMVFAVDKMAASCKPGNFVAISVGGGQSSLILRRAFAIYRANDKGPMGGSIELVVAPHGQGSQWLCAQNVGEFVDIVGPLGTSFGVPSSNANTLLVGGGYGSAPLFALAEVLKNRGCRVDMVLGASTASKIYAPLEGKRSVSSLTLTTDDGSTGIHGQISEAIPRLIRENSIEVIYSCGPMGMLAAVSKIAIEFDIPHQCAVEEAMACGVGVCMTCVVPVKDDDQIKMTRTCIDGPVMDGAKIIWDRKIVMDALHP
;
A
#
# COMPACT_ATOMS: atom_id res chain seq x y z
N MET A 1 -3.55 2.99 31.64
CA MET A 1 -4.89 2.38 31.45
C MET A 1 -4.86 1.49 30.22
N SER A 2 -5.45 0.31 30.32
CA SER A 2 -5.36 -0.83 29.41
C SER A 2 -5.79 -0.52 27.97
N GLY A 3 -4.84 -0.15 27.11
CA GLY A 3 -5.07 -0.12 25.67
C GLY A 3 -4.97 -1.54 25.11
N SER A 4 -6.07 -2.30 25.09
CA SER A 4 -6.14 -3.57 24.38
C SER A 4 -5.47 -3.43 23.01
N GLN A 5 -4.50 -4.26 22.67
CA GLN A 5 -3.92 -4.29 21.32
C GLN A 5 -5.07 -4.37 20.31
N LYS A 6 -5.29 -3.29 19.56
CA LYS A 6 -6.40 -3.21 18.59
C LYS A 6 -5.97 -3.87 17.29
N ILE A 7 -5.77 -5.19 17.33
CA ILE A 7 -5.75 -5.99 16.09
C ILE A 7 -7.09 -5.73 15.38
N ASN A 8 -7.07 -5.68 14.05
CA ASN A 8 -8.30 -5.57 13.27
C ASN A 8 -9.27 -6.68 13.72
N ARG A 9 -10.45 -6.29 14.22
CA ARG A 9 -11.41 -7.23 14.82
C ARG A 9 -12.00 -8.21 13.82
N SER A 10 -11.90 -7.89 12.53
CA SER A 10 -12.31 -8.77 11.43
C SER A 10 -11.17 -9.69 10.97
N ALA A 11 -9.97 -9.59 11.54
CA ALA A 11 -8.85 -10.43 11.15
C ALA A 11 -9.14 -11.90 11.48
N ILE A 12 -9.02 -12.75 10.47
CA ILE A 12 -9.12 -14.21 10.57
C ILE A 12 -7.92 -14.86 9.92
N GLN A 13 -7.61 -16.08 10.34
CA GLN A 13 -6.65 -16.95 9.67
C GLN A 13 -7.42 -18.03 8.90
N ILE A 14 -7.10 -18.19 7.62
CA ILE A 14 -7.74 -19.17 6.74
C ILE A 14 -6.72 -19.82 5.80
N GLN A 15 -7.06 -21.01 5.31
CA GLN A 15 -6.43 -21.58 4.12
C GLN A 15 -7.17 -21.04 2.90
N ALA A 16 -6.48 -20.24 2.09
CA ALA A 16 -7.05 -19.58 0.93
C ALA A 16 -6.59 -20.28 -0.35
N GLU A 17 -7.53 -20.64 -1.21
CA GLU A 17 -7.24 -21.22 -2.52
C GLU A 17 -6.71 -20.15 -3.48
N VAL A 18 -5.66 -20.48 -4.24
CA VAL A 18 -5.17 -19.66 -5.37
C VAL A 18 -6.13 -19.84 -6.55
N LEU A 19 -6.96 -18.84 -6.80
CA LEU A 19 -7.90 -18.82 -7.92
C LEU A 19 -7.24 -18.40 -9.25
N SER A 20 -6.19 -17.56 -9.17
CA SER A 20 -5.44 -17.12 -10.33
C SER A 20 -4.03 -16.71 -9.98
N ASN A 21 -3.09 -16.94 -10.89
CA ASN A 21 -1.72 -16.46 -10.81
C ASN A 21 -1.25 -16.09 -12.23
N LYS A 22 -1.27 -14.80 -12.56
CA LYS A 22 -0.93 -14.28 -13.89
C LYS A 22 0.30 -13.40 -13.82
N LYS A 23 1.28 -13.67 -14.68
CA LYS A 23 2.44 -12.79 -14.84
C LYS A 23 2.05 -11.50 -15.58
N VAL A 24 2.34 -10.36 -14.97
CA VAL A 24 2.08 -9.01 -15.50
C VAL A 24 3.40 -8.23 -15.45
N GLY A 25 4.12 -8.21 -16.57
CA GLY A 25 5.47 -7.64 -16.62
C GLY A 25 6.41 -8.38 -15.64
N PRO A 26 7.08 -7.66 -14.72
CA PRO A 26 7.93 -8.26 -13.69
C PRO A 26 7.16 -8.74 -12.44
N TYR A 27 5.83 -8.58 -12.40
CA TYR A 27 4.99 -8.87 -11.25
C TYR A 27 4.07 -10.07 -11.50
N HIS A 28 3.47 -10.58 -10.43
CA HIS A 28 2.37 -11.54 -10.47
C HIS A 28 1.10 -10.90 -9.92
N HIS A 29 0.03 -10.94 -10.71
CA HIS A 29 -1.32 -10.63 -10.26
C HIS A 29 -1.96 -11.94 -9.81
N MET A 30 -2.19 -12.06 -8.51
CA MET A 30 -2.70 -13.27 -7.87
C MET A 30 -4.07 -13.01 -7.26
N VAL A 31 -4.96 -13.99 -7.35
CA VAL A 31 -6.32 -13.92 -6.81
C VAL A 31 -6.51 -15.08 -5.84
N PHE A 32 -7.03 -14.80 -4.65
CA PHE A 32 -7.22 -15.77 -3.57
C PHE A 32 -8.69 -15.81 -3.14
N ALA A 33 -9.24 -17.00 -2.93
CA ALA A 33 -10.54 -17.20 -2.30
C ALA A 33 -10.43 -16.93 -0.80
N VAL A 34 -11.19 -15.96 -0.28
CA VAL A 34 -11.14 -15.57 1.13
C VAL A 34 -12.50 -15.38 1.78
N ASP A 35 -13.58 -15.74 1.07
CA ASP A 35 -14.96 -15.74 1.54
C ASP A 35 -15.33 -14.43 2.26
N LYS A 36 -15.81 -14.54 3.50
CA LYS A 36 -16.26 -13.43 4.34
C LYS A 36 -15.17 -12.41 4.66
N MET A 37 -13.88 -12.74 4.51
CA MET A 37 -12.79 -11.79 4.74
C MET A 37 -12.91 -10.59 3.79
N ALA A 38 -13.29 -10.84 2.53
CA ALA A 38 -13.36 -9.82 1.48
C ALA A 38 -14.27 -8.64 1.86
N ALA A 39 -15.40 -8.92 2.54
CA ALA A 39 -16.35 -7.89 2.98
C ALA A 39 -15.80 -6.94 4.05
N SER A 40 -14.70 -7.31 4.72
CA SER A 40 -14.03 -6.47 5.72
C SER A 40 -12.78 -5.75 5.19
N CYS A 41 -12.35 -6.06 3.96
CA CYS A 41 -11.19 -5.45 3.34
C CYS A 41 -11.51 -4.05 2.83
N LYS A 42 -10.63 -3.09 3.11
CA LYS A 42 -10.70 -1.72 2.59
C LYS A 42 -9.38 -1.32 1.94
N PRO A 43 -9.37 -0.36 0.99
CA PRO A 43 -8.13 0.15 0.40
C PRO A 43 -7.14 0.61 1.47
N GLY A 44 -5.92 0.09 1.42
CA GLY A 44 -4.87 0.31 2.43
C GLY A 44 -4.66 -0.85 3.40
N ASN A 45 -5.61 -1.79 3.51
CA ASN A 45 -5.40 -3.03 4.26
C ASN A 45 -4.41 -3.95 3.55
N PHE A 46 -3.84 -4.87 4.32
CA PHE A 46 -2.92 -5.89 3.83
C PHE A 46 -3.25 -7.26 4.41
N VAL A 47 -2.58 -8.30 3.91
CA VAL A 47 -2.63 -9.66 4.45
C VAL A 47 -1.24 -10.18 4.76
N ALA A 48 -1.12 -11.09 5.72
CA ALA A 48 0.13 -11.78 6.04
C ALA A 48 0.04 -13.26 5.61
N ILE A 49 0.88 -13.65 4.65
CA ILE A 49 0.84 -14.97 4.00
C ILE A 49 2.01 -15.83 4.48
N SER A 50 1.74 -17.07 4.88
CA SER A 50 2.76 -18.07 5.16
C SER A 50 3.45 -18.51 3.86
N VAL A 51 4.77 -18.65 3.89
CA VAL A 51 5.58 -18.94 2.69
C VAL A 51 6.57 -20.08 2.93
N GLY A 52 6.96 -20.77 1.86
CA GLY A 52 7.95 -21.84 1.88
C GLY A 52 7.36 -23.27 1.98
N GLY A 53 6.12 -23.40 2.43
CA GLY A 53 5.47 -24.71 2.61
C GLY A 53 5.93 -25.43 3.89
N GLY A 54 5.31 -26.58 4.17
CA GLY A 54 5.40 -27.24 5.49
C GLY A 54 6.79 -27.74 5.93
N GLN A 55 7.76 -27.84 5.01
CA GLN A 55 9.13 -28.30 5.31
C GLN A 55 10.15 -27.15 5.29
N SER A 56 9.71 -25.91 5.11
CA SER A 56 10.62 -24.77 4.98
C SER A 56 11.09 -24.22 6.32
N SER A 57 12.30 -23.64 6.32
CA SER A 57 12.82 -22.81 7.40
C SER A 57 12.29 -21.36 7.37
N LEU A 58 11.45 -21.02 6.39
CA LEU A 58 10.82 -19.69 6.28
C LEU A 58 9.68 -19.55 7.31
N ILE A 59 10.03 -19.20 8.55
CA ILE A 59 9.07 -19.07 9.65
C ILE A 59 8.22 -17.80 9.53
N LEU A 60 8.80 -16.70 9.03
CA LEU A 60 8.12 -15.42 8.96
C LEU A 60 7.21 -15.34 7.74
N ARG A 61 5.99 -14.86 7.96
CA ARG A 61 5.03 -14.51 6.90
C ARG A 61 5.56 -13.36 6.04
N ARG A 62 4.92 -13.13 4.89
CA ARG A 62 5.13 -11.94 4.07
C ARG A 62 3.85 -11.10 4.03
N ALA A 63 4.00 -9.81 4.26
CA ALA A 63 2.92 -8.85 4.21
C ALA A 63 2.72 -8.36 2.78
N PHE A 64 1.49 -8.41 2.27
CA PHE A 64 1.15 -7.94 0.94
C PHE A 64 -0.07 -7.03 1.00
N ALA A 65 0.05 -5.83 0.45
CA ALA A 65 -1.07 -4.91 0.33
C ALA A 65 -2.18 -5.54 -0.51
N ILE A 66 -3.42 -5.40 -0.05
CA ILE A 66 -4.58 -5.85 -0.82
C ILE A 66 -4.75 -4.88 -1.99
N TYR A 67 -4.66 -5.41 -3.20
CA TYR A 67 -4.88 -4.64 -4.42
C TYR A 67 -6.37 -4.31 -4.58
N ARG A 68 -7.21 -5.35 -4.57
CA ARG A 68 -8.67 -5.26 -4.68
C ARG A 68 -9.30 -6.34 -3.82
N ALA A 69 -10.48 -6.08 -3.29
CA ALA A 69 -11.31 -7.07 -2.63
C ALA A 69 -12.68 -7.08 -3.28
N ASN A 70 -13.22 -8.26 -3.53
CA ASN A 70 -14.56 -8.44 -4.07
C ASN A 70 -15.33 -9.35 -3.11
N ASP A 71 -16.38 -8.83 -2.48
CA ASP A 71 -17.24 -9.58 -1.57
C ASP A 71 -18.30 -10.41 -2.30
N LYS A 72 -18.50 -10.18 -3.60
CA LYS A 72 -19.52 -10.80 -4.44
C LYS A 72 -18.87 -11.30 -5.74
N GLY A 73 -18.44 -12.55 -5.72
CA GLY A 73 -17.91 -13.25 -6.88
C GLY A 73 -18.65 -14.55 -7.19
N PRO A 74 -18.53 -15.07 -8.43
CA PRO A 74 -19.04 -16.39 -8.79
C PRO A 74 -18.49 -17.52 -7.91
N MET A 75 -17.32 -17.30 -7.31
CA MET A 75 -16.63 -18.25 -6.43
C MET A 75 -16.61 -17.79 -4.96
N GLY A 76 -17.52 -16.89 -4.58
CA GLY A 76 -17.52 -16.26 -3.26
C GLY A 76 -16.62 -15.03 -3.19
N GLY A 77 -16.23 -14.65 -1.96
CA GLY A 77 -15.40 -13.47 -1.72
C GLY A 77 -13.93 -13.72 -2.07
N SER A 78 -13.28 -12.76 -2.72
CA SER A 78 -11.88 -12.86 -3.13
C SER A 78 -11.08 -11.60 -2.83
N ILE A 79 -9.77 -11.76 -2.74
CA ILE A 79 -8.81 -10.66 -2.76
C ILE A 79 -7.83 -10.86 -3.90
N GLU A 80 -7.35 -9.75 -4.42
CA GLU A 80 -6.31 -9.68 -5.44
C GLU A 80 -5.06 -9.06 -4.81
N LEU A 81 -3.89 -9.60 -5.17
CA LEU A 81 -2.58 -9.12 -4.74
C LEU A 81 -1.68 -8.92 -5.95
N VAL A 82 -0.78 -7.95 -5.86
CA VAL A 82 0.30 -7.74 -6.84
C VAL A 82 1.63 -8.02 -6.15
N VAL A 83 2.32 -9.05 -6.61
CA VAL A 83 3.52 -9.58 -5.96
C VAL A 83 4.72 -9.44 -6.87
N ALA A 84 5.77 -8.77 -6.39
CA ALA A 84 7.08 -8.82 -7.02
C ALA A 84 7.84 -10.05 -6.48
N PRO A 85 8.37 -10.95 -7.33
CA PRO A 85 9.12 -12.13 -6.89
C PRO A 85 10.54 -11.77 -6.44
N HIS A 86 10.65 -10.92 -5.41
CA HIS A 86 11.92 -10.42 -4.87
C HIS A 86 12.24 -11.07 -3.51
N GLY A 87 13.00 -12.17 -3.56
CA GLY A 87 13.37 -12.97 -2.39
C GLY A 87 12.61 -14.29 -2.29
N GLN A 88 13.12 -15.20 -1.45
CA GLN A 88 12.68 -16.60 -1.42
C GLN A 88 11.18 -16.77 -1.15
N GLY A 89 10.63 -16.01 -0.19
CA GLY A 89 9.21 -16.12 0.19
C GLY A 89 8.24 -15.68 -0.90
N SER A 90 8.50 -14.53 -1.54
CA SER A 90 7.69 -14.05 -2.66
C SER A 90 7.89 -14.87 -3.93
N GLN A 91 9.10 -15.39 -4.18
CA GLN A 91 9.34 -16.31 -5.30
C GLN A 91 8.56 -17.61 -5.12
N TRP A 92 8.56 -18.17 -3.90
CA TRP A 92 7.75 -19.33 -3.58
C TRP A 92 6.25 -19.06 -3.77
N LEU A 93 5.76 -17.91 -3.31
CA LEU A 93 4.35 -17.54 -3.47
C LEU A 93 3.96 -17.40 -4.95
N CYS A 94 4.78 -16.69 -5.74
CA CYS A 94 4.56 -16.53 -7.18
C CYS A 94 4.65 -17.85 -7.97
N ALA A 95 5.24 -18.91 -7.40
CA ALA A 95 5.32 -20.23 -8.00
C ALA A 95 4.12 -21.14 -7.68
N GLN A 96 3.18 -20.70 -6.83
CA GLN A 96 1.99 -21.51 -6.51
C GLN A 96 1.07 -21.65 -7.72
N ASN A 97 0.54 -22.85 -7.90
CA ASN A 97 -0.41 -23.17 -8.97
C ASN A 97 -1.83 -22.81 -8.57
N VAL A 98 -2.70 -22.64 -9.58
CA VAL A 98 -4.15 -22.51 -9.34
C VAL A 98 -4.67 -23.78 -8.68
N GLY A 99 -5.52 -23.64 -7.67
CA GLY A 99 -6.06 -24.73 -6.85
C GLY A 99 -5.23 -25.07 -5.61
N GLU A 100 -4.00 -24.54 -5.49
CA GLU A 100 -3.20 -24.70 -4.27
C GLU A 100 -3.72 -23.82 -3.13
N PHE A 101 -3.45 -24.23 -1.90
CA PHE A 101 -3.87 -23.49 -0.70
C PHE A 101 -2.68 -22.84 0.00
N VAL A 102 -2.86 -21.58 0.42
CA VAL A 102 -1.89 -20.85 1.23
C VAL A 102 -2.54 -20.32 2.50
N ASP A 103 -1.79 -20.32 3.59
CA ASP A 103 -2.26 -19.79 4.87
C ASP A 103 -2.19 -18.26 4.89
N ILE A 104 -3.34 -17.60 5.04
CA ILE A 104 -3.50 -16.15 5.03
C ILE A 104 -4.09 -15.66 6.35
N VAL A 105 -3.52 -14.59 6.91
CA VAL A 105 -4.10 -13.81 8.00
C VAL A 105 -4.50 -12.43 7.48
N GLY A 106 -5.77 -12.05 7.65
CA GLY A 106 -6.29 -10.79 7.14
C GLY A 106 -7.77 -10.51 7.44
N PRO A 107 -8.26 -9.30 7.11
CA PRO A 107 -7.47 -8.14 6.73
C PRO A 107 -6.72 -7.54 7.93
N LEU A 108 -5.52 -7.03 7.69
CA LEU A 108 -4.65 -6.39 8.69
C LEU A 108 -4.46 -4.91 8.37
N GLY A 109 -4.07 -4.16 9.41
CA GLY A 109 -3.78 -2.74 9.32
C GLY A 109 -5.01 -1.83 9.16
N THR A 110 -4.71 -0.54 9.04
CA THR A 110 -5.62 0.57 8.78
C THR A 110 -5.89 0.71 7.29
N SER A 111 -6.89 1.53 6.95
CA SER A 111 -7.29 1.83 5.57
C SER A 111 -7.22 3.33 5.31
N PHE A 112 -7.18 3.72 4.03
CA PHE A 112 -7.27 5.11 3.64
C PHE A 112 -8.59 5.75 4.09
N GLY A 113 -8.48 6.90 4.74
CA GLY A 113 -9.60 7.77 5.06
C GLY A 113 -10.04 8.51 3.82
N VAL A 114 -11.34 8.43 3.49
CA VAL A 114 -11.95 9.10 2.34
C VAL A 114 -12.59 10.41 2.80
N PRO A 115 -12.50 11.52 2.04
CA PRO A 115 -13.07 12.80 2.45
C PRO A 115 -14.58 12.71 2.67
N SER A 116 -15.10 13.56 3.57
CA SER A 116 -16.53 13.64 3.88
C SER A 116 -17.33 14.41 2.82
N SER A 117 -16.66 15.28 2.07
CA SER A 117 -17.20 16.04 0.94
C SER A 117 -16.38 15.78 -0.31
N ASN A 118 -16.92 16.14 -1.48
CA ASN A 118 -16.16 16.06 -2.74
C ASN A 118 -14.87 16.89 -2.61
N ALA A 119 -13.77 16.33 -3.10
CA ALA A 119 -12.46 16.98 -3.11
C ALA A 119 -11.71 16.64 -4.40
N ASN A 120 -10.77 17.50 -4.78
CA ASN A 120 -9.78 17.21 -5.80
C ASN A 120 -8.63 16.41 -5.17
N THR A 121 -8.48 15.16 -5.59
CA THR A 121 -7.54 14.22 -4.96
C THR A 121 -6.41 13.87 -5.91
N LEU A 122 -5.20 13.74 -5.36
CA LEU A 122 -4.04 13.24 -6.09
C LEU A 122 -3.56 11.91 -5.51
N LEU A 123 -3.52 10.89 -6.37
CA LEU A 123 -2.96 9.58 -6.04
C LEU A 123 -1.54 9.48 -6.60
N VAL A 124 -0.56 9.17 -5.74
CA VAL A 124 0.86 9.09 -6.09
C VAL A 124 1.36 7.66 -5.88
N GLY A 125 1.57 6.93 -6.98
CA GLY A 125 1.93 5.51 -6.95
C GLY A 125 3.35 5.24 -7.46
N GLY A 126 4.17 4.55 -6.66
CA GLY A 126 5.53 4.15 -7.03
C GLY A 126 5.62 2.68 -7.43
N GLY A 127 5.93 2.39 -8.69
CA GLY A 127 6.04 1.03 -9.23
C GLY A 127 4.77 0.20 -8.99
N TYR A 128 4.92 -1.03 -8.50
CA TYR A 128 3.79 -1.88 -8.12
C TYR A 128 3.06 -1.42 -6.85
N GLY A 129 3.65 -0.54 -6.04
CA GLY A 129 2.97 0.10 -4.91
C GLY A 129 1.80 0.99 -5.34
N SER A 130 1.68 1.30 -6.63
CA SER A 130 0.49 1.95 -7.19
C SER A 130 -0.77 1.08 -7.15
N ALA A 131 -0.64 -0.25 -7.13
CA ALA A 131 -1.78 -1.14 -7.30
C ALA A 131 -2.91 -0.87 -6.27
N PRO A 132 -2.67 -0.84 -4.95
CA PRO A 132 -3.72 -0.57 -3.96
C PRO A 132 -4.44 0.78 -4.14
N LEU A 133 -3.83 1.74 -4.85
CA LEU A 133 -4.43 3.04 -5.10
C LEU A 133 -5.53 2.99 -6.16
N PHE A 134 -5.61 1.97 -7.02
CA PHE A 134 -6.68 1.88 -8.02
C PHE A 134 -8.03 1.59 -7.37
N ALA A 135 -8.07 0.69 -6.38
CA ALA A 135 -9.29 0.47 -5.58
C ALA A 135 -9.69 1.72 -4.80
N LEU A 136 -8.72 2.50 -4.30
CA LEU A 136 -8.99 3.79 -3.66
C LEU A 136 -9.58 4.80 -4.66
N ALA A 137 -9.05 4.87 -5.90
CA ALA A 137 -9.55 5.74 -6.95
C ALA A 137 -11.03 5.47 -7.26
N GLU A 138 -11.43 4.20 -7.36
CA GLU A 138 -12.82 3.80 -7.58
C GLU A 138 -13.73 4.27 -6.43
N VAL A 139 -13.30 4.08 -5.18
CA VAL A 139 -14.04 4.55 -4.00
C VAL A 139 -14.19 6.08 -4.00
N LEU A 140 -13.12 6.81 -4.31
CA LEU A 140 -13.13 8.28 -4.38
C LEU A 140 -14.06 8.81 -5.48
N LYS A 141 -13.98 8.23 -6.69
CA LYS A 141 -14.88 8.58 -7.80
C LYS A 141 -16.34 8.31 -7.47
N ASN A 142 -16.64 7.19 -6.84
CA ASN A 142 -18.01 6.86 -6.41
C ASN A 142 -18.55 7.84 -5.37
N ARG A 143 -17.68 8.56 -4.66
CA ARG A 143 -18.05 9.68 -3.77
C ARG A 143 -18.09 11.04 -4.48
N GLY A 144 -17.94 11.10 -5.80
CA GLY A 144 -17.97 12.35 -6.56
C GLY A 144 -16.69 13.18 -6.45
N CYS A 145 -15.60 12.62 -5.91
CA CYS A 145 -14.30 13.29 -5.91
C CYS A 145 -13.69 13.30 -7.33
N ARG A 146 -12.97 14.36 -7.66
CA ARG A 146 -12.06 14.36 -8.81
C ARG A 146 -10.80 13.59 -8.40
N VAL A 147 -10.35 12.66 -9.25
CA VAL A 147 -9.19 11.81 -8.95
C VAL A 147 -8.15 11.98 -10.03
N ASP A 148 -7.06 12.68 -9.75
CA ASP A 148 -5.88 12.72 -10.61
C ASP A 148 -4.83 11.75 -10.07
N MET A 149 -4.03 11.15 -10.94
CA MET A 149 -3.01 10.18 -10.54
C MET A 149 -1.69 10.43 -11.24
N VAL A 150 -0.61 10.24 -10.50
CA VAL A 150 0.74 10.16 -11.05
C VAL A 150 1.35 8.82 -10.67
N LEU A 151 1.86 8.12 -11.69
CA LEU A 151 2.57 6.84 -11.54
C LEU A 151 4.02 7.01 -11.94
N GLY A 152 4.92 6.54 -11.08
CA GLY A 152 6.35 6.69 -11.24
C GLY A 152 7.08 5.38 -11.07
N ALA A 153 8.09 5.11 -11.88
CA ALA A 153 8.95 3.95 -11.71
C ALA A 153 10.35 4.22 -12.28
N SER A 154 11.33 3.36 -11.96
CA SER A 154 12.68 3.55 -12.51
C SER A 154 12.75 3.37 -14.03
N THR A 155 11.86 2.53 -14.59
CA THR A 155 11.76 2.20 -16.00
C THR A 155 10.29 1.96 -16.37
N ALA A 156 9.93 2.08 -17.64
CA ALA A 156 8.57 1.88 -18.14
C ALA A 156 8.03 0.49 -17.81
N SER A 157 8.88 -0.55 -17.85
CA SER A 157 8.53 -1.94 -17.54
C SER A 157 8.12 -2.17 -16.08
N LYS A 158 8.45 -1.25 -15.17
CA LYS A 158 8.10 -1.31 -13.74
C LYS A 158 6.85 -0.49 -13.40
N ILE A 159 6.25 0.21 -14.35
CA ILE A 159 4.95 0.83 -14.16
C ILE A 159 3.89 -0.26 -14.17
N TYR A 160 3.16 -0.42 -13.06
CA TYR A 160 2.12 -1.43 -12.96
C TYR A 160 0.82 -0.96 -13.62
N ALA A 161 0.28 -1.79 -14.51
CA ALA A 161 -1.04 -1.66 -15.14
C ALA A 161 -1.52 -0.20 -15.44
N PRO A 162 -0.74 0.61 -16.17
CA PRO A 162 -1.06 2.03 -16.39
C PRO A 162 -2.39 2.26 -17.11
N LEU A 163 -2.83 1.30 -17.93
CA LEU A 163 -4.13 1.36 -18.60
C LEU A 163 -5.30 1.19 -17.62
N GLU A 164 -5.15 0.35 -16.59
CA GLU A 164 -6.16 0.19 -15.54
C GLU A 164 -6.20 1.42 -14.64
N GLY A 165 -5.03 1.97 -14.28
CA GLY A 165 -4.91 3.26 -13.62
C GLY A 165 -5.66 4.35 -14.39
N LYS A 166 -5.42 4.48 -15.70
CA LYS A 166 -6.07 5.49 -16.56
C LYS A 166 -7.61 5.38 -16.57
N ARG A 167 -8.16 4.17 -16.56
CA ARG A 167 -9.62 3.95 -16.51
C ARG A 167 -10.22 4.36 -15.17
N SER A 168 -9.44 4.24 -14.11
CA SER A 168 -9.88 4.46 -12.73
C SER A 168 -9.82 5.93 -12.30
N VAL A 169 -9.20 6.82 -13.08
CA VAL A 169 -8.91 8.23 -12.70
C VAL A 169 -9.42 9.24 -13.73
N SER A 170 -9.46 10.52 -13.37
CA SER A 170 -9.81 11.65 -14.24
C SER A 170 -8.65 12.05 -15.15
N SER A 171 -7.42 12.01 -14.64
CA SER A 171 -6.20 12.16 -15.43
C SER A 171 -5.07 11.28 -14.88
N LEU A 172 -4.18 10.87 -15.78
CA LEU A 172 -3.02 10.04 -15.44
C LEU A 172 -1.75 10.69 -16.01
N THR A 173 -0.79 10.95 -15.13
CA THR A 173 0.58 11.34 -15.47
C THR A 173 1.51 10.15 -15.23
N LEU A 174 2.41 9.88 -16.16
CA LEU A 174 3.46 8.88 -15.98
C LEU A 174 4.82 9.58 -15.86
N THR A 175 5.66 9.09 -14.96
CA THR A 175 7.06 9.50 -14.86
C THR A 175 7.98 8.28 -14.85
N THR A 176 9.16 8.42 -15.44
CA THR A 176 10.22 7.41 -15.32
C THR A 176 11.57 8.03 -15.09
N ASP A 177 12.33 7.47 -14.15
CA ASP A 177 13.67 7.96 -13.80
C ASP A 177 14.63 7.93 -15.01
N ASP A 178 14.47 6.97 -15.93
CA ASP A 178 15.29 6.81 -17.14
C ASP A 178 14.69 7.45 -18.40
N GLY A 179 13.52 8.09 -18.30
CA GLY A 179 12.81 8.69 -19.42
C GLY A 179 12.20 7.71 -20.43
N SER A 180 12.15 6.41 -20.12
CA SER A 180 11.60 5.39 -21.02
C SER A 180 10.09 5.52 -21.31
N THR A 181 9.32 6.21 -20.47
CA THR A 181 7.95 6.63 -20.81
C THR A 181 7.46 7.83 -19.98
N GLY A 182 6.55 8.62 -20.53
CA GLY A 182 6.01 9.79 -19.83
C GLY A 182 7.05 10.88 -19.62
N ILE A 183 7.03 11.51 -18.44
CA ILE A 183 7.96 12.57 -18.06
C ILE A 183 9.25 11.93 -17.54
N HIS A 184 10.39 12.32 -18.07
CA HIS A 184 11.69 11.92 -17.56
C HIS A 184 11.98 12.62 -16.22
N GLY A 185 12.33 11.85 -15.20
CA GLY A 185 12.70 12.36 -13.88
C GLY A 185 11.93 11.70 -12.74
N GLN A 186 12.23 12.13 -11.52
CA GLN A 186 11.58 11.59 -10.33
C GLN A 186 10.12 12.01 -10.27
N ILE A 187 9.26 11.12 -9.78
CA ILE A 187 7.82 11.38 -9.62
C ILE A 187 7.52 12.66 -8.82
N SER A 188 8.35 12.98 -7.83
CA SER A 188 8.21 14.17 -6.99
C SER A 188 8.26 15.48 -7.79
N GLU A 189 8.95 15.51 -8.92
CA GLU A 189 9.09 16.71 -9.75
C GLU A 189 7.77 17.08 -10.46
N ALA A 190 6.91 16.10 -10.74
CA ALA A 190 5.61 16.33 -11.37
C ALA A 190 4.55 16.86 -10.40
N ILE A 191 4.69 16.59 -9.10
CA ILE A 191 3.64 16.82 -8.09
C ILE A 191 3.30 18.31 -7.92
N PRO A 192 4.26 19.25 -7.74
CA PRO A 192 3.96 20.66 -7.53
C PRO A 192 3.14 21.29 -8.66
N ARG A 193 3.39 20.88 -9.91
CA ARG A 193 2.62 21.34 -11.07
C ARG A 193 1.17 20.83 -10.99
N LEU A 194 1.00 19.53 -10.76
CA LEU A 194 -0.32 18.90 -10.67
C LEU A 194 -1.16 19.48 -9.52
N ILE A 195 -0.54 19.80 -8.38
CA ILE A 195 -1.21 20.47 -7.27
C ILE A 195 -1.85 21.79 -7.72
N ARG A 196 -1.08 22.65 -8.39
CA ARG A 196 -1.56 23.98 -8.82
C ARG A 196 -2.59 23.88 -9.95
N GLU A 197 -2.33 23.08 -10.96
CA GLU A 197 -3.21 22.96 -12.14
C GLU A 197 -4.57 22.35 -11.79
N ASN A 198 -4.60 21.40 -10.85
CA ASN A 198 -5.82 20.66 -10.52
C ASN A 198 -6.45 21.08 -9.19
N SER A 199 -5.88 22.09 -8.51
CA SER A 199 -6.34 22.57 -7.20
C SER A 199 -6.51 21.41 -6.21
N ILE A 200 -5.45 20.61 -6.03
CA ILE A 200 -5.47 19.40 -5.21
C ILE A 200 -5.66 19.75 -3.73
N GLU A 201 -6.57 19.05 -3.07
CA GLU A 201 -6.95 19.25 -1.67
C GLU A 201 -6.51 18.09 -0.76
N VAL A 202 -6.19 16.92 -1.32
CA VAL A 202 -5.69 15.77 -0.55
C VAL A 202 -4.79 14.89 -1.41
N ILE A 203 -3.72 14.39 -0.81
CA ILE A 203 -2.77 13.48 -1.43
C ILE A 203 -2.84 12.10 -0.76
N TYR A 204 -2.89 11.05 -1.57
CA TYR A 204 -2.72 9.67 -1.14
C TYR A 204 -1.52 9.07 -1.84
N SER A 205 -0.64 8.37 -1.11
CA SER A 205 0.52 7.74 -1.74
C SER A 205 0.83 6.33 -1.24
N CYS A 206 1.41 5.53 -2.13
CA CYS A 206 1.91 4.20 -1.83
C CYS A 206 3.05 3.84 -2.78
N GLY A 207 4.16 3.34 -2.24
CA GLY A 207 5.37 3.05 -2.99
C GLY A 207 6.62 3.13 -2.10
N PRO A 208 7.82 3.21 -2.70
CA PRO A 208 9.08 3.18 -1.96
C PRO A 208 9.17 4.27 -0.88
N MET A 209 9.75 3.96 0.28
CA MET A 209 9.84 4.88 1.42
C MET A 209 10.45 6.25 1.08
N GLY A 210 11.49 6.28 0.23
CA GLY A 210 12.08 7.54 -0.24
C GLY A 210 11.14 8.41 -1.07
N MET A 211 10.26 7.78 -1.87
CA MET A 211 9.20 8.49 -2.60
C MET A 211 8.18 9.06 -1.61
N LEU A 212 7.73 8.27 -0.63
CA LEU A 212 6.75 8.72 0.35
C LEU A 212 7.26 9.92 1.17
N ALA A 213 8.54 9.92 1.54
CA ALA A 213 9.20 11.06 2.19
C ALA A 213 9.20 12.32 1.31
N ALA A 214 9.50 12.19 0.02
CA ALA A 214 9.48 13.31 -0.92
C ALA A 214 8.06 13.88 -1.11
N VAL A 215 7.05 13.00 -1.24
CA VAL A 215 5.64 13.41 -1.32
C VAL A 215 5.22 14.14 -0.04
N SER A 216 5.59 13.62 1.12
CA SER A 216 5.26 14.22 2.42
C SER A 216 5.86 15.62 2.56
N LYS A 217 7.13 15.80 2.15
CA LYS A 217 7.78 17.12 2.13
C LYS A 217 7.00 18.12 1.27
N ILE A 218 6.60 17.71 0.06
CA ILE A 218 5.84 18.57 -0.86
C ILE A 218 4.46 18.87 -0.27
N ALA A 219 3.77 17.89 0.28
CA ALA A 219 2.46 18.08 0.89
C ALA A 219 2.50 19.11 2.04
N ILE A 220 3.55 19.07 2.88
CA ILE A 220 3.77 20.06 3.94
C ILE A 220 4.02 21.47 3.35
N GLU A 221 4.84 21.58 2.31
CA GLU A 221 5.13 22.87 1.66
C GLU A 221 3.87 23.53 1.08
N PHE A 222 2.95 22.73 0.56
CA PHE A 222 1.69 23.19 -0.03
C PHE A 222 0.51 23.22 0.96
N ASP A 223 0.73 22.85 2.23
CA ASP A 223 -0.31 22.73 3.27
C ASP A 223 -1.48 21.81 2.85
N ILE A 224 -1.14 20.64 2.28
CA ILE A 224 -2.11 19.65 1.80
C ILE A 224 -2.11 18.41 2.71
N PRO A 225 -3.28 17.96 3.20
CA PRO A 225 -3.42 16.68 3.89
C PRO A 225 -2.86 15.50 3.08
N HIS A 226 -2.01 14.68 3.71
CA HIS A 226 -1.33 13.56 3.05
C HIS A 226 -1.46 12.27 3.86
N GLN A 227 -2.08 11.25 3.24
CA GLN A 227 -2.08 9.89 3.77
C GLN A 227 -1.16 8.99 2.93
N CYS A 228 -0.21 8.30 3.57
CA CYS A 228 0.66 7.35 2.89
C CYS A 228 0.52 5.94 3.48
N ALA A 229 0.49 4.94 2.60
CA ALA A 229 0.69 3.55 3.00
C ALA A 229 2.19 3.25 3.02
N VAL A 230 2.76 3.15 4.22
CA VAL A 230 4.18 2.86 4.40
C VAL A 230 4.47 1.36 4.31
N GLU A 231 5.71 1.05 3.93
CA GLU A 231 6.23 -0.31 3.91
C GLU A 231 7.35 -0.43 4.95
N GLU A 232 7.17 -1.33 5.92
CA GLU A 232 8.20 -1.68 6.91
C GLU A 232 8.30 -3.19 7.02
N ALA A 233 9.46 -3.68 7.48
CA ALA A 233 9.65 -5.10 7.73
C ALA A 233 8.62 -5.60 8.78
N MET A 234 7.84 -6.61 8.43
CA MET A 234 6.85 -7.21 9.32
C MET A 234 7.19 -8.67 9.61
N ALA A 235 7.38 -9.00 10.89
CA ALA A 235 7.51 -10.39 11.34
C ALA A 235 6.15 -10.98 11.72
N CYS A 236 5.50 -10.45 12.77
CA CYS A 236 4.22 -10.99 13.24
C CYS A 236 2.98 -10.49 12.48
N GLY A 237 2.99 -9.24 11.98
CA GLY A 237 1.83 -8.60 11.35
C GLY A 237 0.63 -8.31 12.27
N VAL A 238 0.71 -8.66 13.56
CA VAL A 238 -0.40 -8.60 14.53
C VAL A 238 -0.07 -7.83 15.81
N GLY A 239 0.96 -6.98 15.78
CA GLY A 239 1.21 -5.99 16.83
C GLY A 239 2.08 -6.43 18.01
N VAL A 240 2.66 -7.63 17.97
CA VAL A 240 3.43 -8.22 19.08
C VAL A 240 4.93 -7.92 18.99
N CYS A 241 5.57 -8.16 17.86
CA CYS A 241 7.04 -8.21 17.75
C CYS A 241 7.76 -6.85 17.68
N MET A 242 7.05 -5.75 17.46
CA MET A 242 7.60 -4.41 17.25
C MET A 242 8.59 -4.22 16.06
N THR A 243 8.79 -5.21 15.19
CA THR A 243 9.69 -5.06 14.02
C THR A 243 9.24 -3.98 13.04
N CYS A 244 7.94 -3.75 12.92
CA CYS A 244 7.35 -2.86 11.92
C CYS A 244 7.13 -1.43 12.45
N VAL A 245 7.93 -0.97 13.41
CA VAL A 245 7.73 0.36 13.98
C VAL A 245 8.27 1.45 13.07
N VAL A 246 7.51 2.54 12.94
CA VAL A 246 7.99 3.80 12.40
C VAL A 246 8.02 4.87 13.51
N PRO A 247 9.01 5.77 13.49
CA PRO A 247 9.03 6.92 14.38
C PRO A 247 8.01 7.96 13.90
N VAL A 248 7.15 8.44 14.81
CA VAL A 248 6.21 9.52 14.54
C VAL A 248 6.35 10.62 15.60
N LYS A 249 6.05 11.85 15.20
CA LYS A 249 5.90 13.01 16.09
C LYS A 249 4.59 12.85 16.87
N ASP A 250 4.70 12.90 18.19
CA ASP A 250 3.58 12.86 19.14
C ASP A 250 3.81 14.01 20.14
N ASP A 251 3.22 15.16 19.85
CA ASP A 251 3.52 16.43 20.51
C ASP A 251 5.04 16.71 20.53
N ASP A 252 5.63 16.88 21.72
CA ASP A 252 7.08 17.11 21.91
C ASP A 252 7.90 15.81 22.01
N GLN A 253 7.31 14.65 21.72
CA GLN A 253 7.95 13.34 21.87
C GLN A 253 8.01 12.55 20.57
N ILE A 254 8.99 11.64 20.50
CA ILE A 254 9.06 10.63 19.44
C ILE A 254 8.38 9.36 19.94
N LYS A 255 7.38 8.91 19.19
CA LYS A 255 6.67 7.66 19.46
C LYS A 255 6.97 6.63 18.38
N MET A 256 7.32 5.42 18.80
CA MET A 256 7.46 4.28 17.90
C MET A 256 6.10 3.64 17.66
N THR A 257 5.58 3.76 16.44
CA THR A 257 4.22 3.37 16.06
C THR A 257 4.24 2.14 15.15
N ARG A 258 3.42 1.12 15.45
CA ARG A 258 3.45 -0.15 14.71
C ARG A 258 2.60 -0.06 13.45
N THR A 259 3.24 -0.16 12.29
CA THR A 259 2.53 -0.10 11.00
C THR A 259 1.59 -1.28 10.75
N CYS A 260 1.68 -2.39 11.48
CA CYS A 260 0.72 -3.50 11.33
C CYS A 260 -0.61 -3.31 12.10
N ILE A 261 -0.65 -2.37 13.06
CA ILE A 261 -1.82 -2.10 13.92
C ILE A 261 -2.32 -0.68 13.72
N ASP A 262 -1.40 0.27 13.85
CA ASP A 262 -1.67 1.71 13.82
C ASP A 262 -1.49 2.29 12.40
N GLY A 263 -0.92 1.48 11.48
CA GLY A 263 -0.82 1.74 10.04
C GLY A 263 -1.35 0.54 9.23
N PRO A 264 -0.96 0.35 7.95
CA PRO A 264 0.16 1.01 7.28
C PRO A 264 -0.20 2.37 6.71
N VAL A 265 -1.51 2.69 6.62
CA VAL A 265 -1.94 4.01 6.20
C VAL A 265 -1.80 4.99 7.36
N MET A 266 -0.97 6.00 7.18
CA MET A 266 -0.62 6.98 8.20
C MET A 266 -0.59 8.40 7.63
N ASP A 267 -0.66 9.38 8.53
CA ASP A 267 -0.44 10.79 8.19
C ASP A 267 1.06 11.01 7.91
N GLY A 268 1.38 11.37 6.67
CA GLY A 268 2.75 11.56 6.23
C GLY A 268 3.49 12.64 7.01
N ALA A 269 2.79 13.70 7.44
CA ALA A 269 3.39 14.82 8.17
C ALA A 269 3.82 14.45 9.60
N LYS A 270 3.23 13.40 10.17
CA LYS A 270 3.60 12.89 11.50
C LYS A 270 4.83 11.99 11.46
N ILE A 271 5.17 11.40 10.31
CA ILE A 271 6.29 10.45 10.22
C ILE A 271 7.62 11.20 10.28
N ILE A 272 8.57 10.68 11.06
CA ILE A 272 9.96 11.14 11.05
C ILE A 272 10.71 10.31 10.01
N TRP A 273 10.78 10.82 8.78
CA TRP A 273 11.36 10.10 7.64
C TRP A 273 12.88 9.91 7.72
N ASP A 274 13.59 10.86 8.34
CA ASP A 274 15.03 10.74 8.58
C ASP A 274 15.30 10.05 9.91
N ARG A 275 15.75 8.80 9.84
CA ARG A 275 16.08 7.99 11.02
C ARG A 275 17.23 8.58 11.84
N LYS A 276 18.09 9.41 11.24
CA LYS A 276 19.19 10.06 11.98
C LYS A 276 18.65 11.01 13.05
N ILE A 277 17.61 11.78 12.74
CA ILE A 277 16.93 12.66 13.72
C ILE A 277 16.50 11.87 14.95
N VAL A 278 16.01 10.65 14.75
CA VAL A 278 15.56 9.78 15.83
C VAL A 278 16.73 9.26 16.64
N MET A 279 17.82 8.85 15.99
CA MET A 279 19.02 8.36 16.68
C MET A 279 19.68 9.47 17.52
N ASP A 280 19.80 10.67 16.96
CA ASP A 280 20.36 11.84 17.64
C ASP A 280 19.48 12.25 18.84
N ALA A 281 18.15 12.14 18.72
CA ALA A 281 17.24 12.43 19.83
C ALA A 281 17.25 11.37 20.95
N LEU A 282 17.53 10.10 20.61
CA LEU A 282 17.60 9.00 21.58
C LEU A 282 18.98 8.85 22.23
N HIS A 283 20.03 9.38 21.59
CA HIS A 283 21.42 9.36 22.06
C HIS A 283 22.04 10.76 21.94
N PRO A 284 21.57 11.74 22.75
CA PRO A 284 22.03 13.13 22.69
C PRO A 284 23.50 13.32 23.13
#